data_AF-A0A839UAN8-F1
#
_entry.id   AF-A0A839UAN8-F1
#
_cell.length_a   1.000
_cell.length_b   1.000
_cell.length_c   1.000
_cell.angle_alpha   90.00
_cell.angle_beta   90.00
_cell.angle_gamma   90.00
#
_symmetry.space_group_name_H-M   'P 1'
#
loop_
_entity.id
_entity.type
_entity.pdbx_description
1 polymer ?
#
loop_
_entity_poly.entity_id
_entity_poly.type
_entity_poly.pdbx_seq_one_letter_code
_entity_poly.pdbx_strand_id
1 'polypeptide(L)'
;MTISSPRTPRPIDHLVLPTADLEVARARLEQLGFIVAPVGKHPFGTENVCVFFGDDCFLEFLAVGQRETCEEEARNGNVFVARDQAWRFRNGNEGFSALVMGTHDTIGDHKAFVKAGISAGDILNFSRPFVTPDGKSDVAGFRLAFAADLRAPDAFFFTCERVNTPKVDRTSLQMHQNGAVALRDVILSEVNPTDFQYPLQEIISQRDVNAHSFGMDLRAANANVTVLTPQGLRSFLGIEVSETERGLRLQAFVLAVRDLAAVETLLTSNNIPFEKRGSRLIVHKAPGQGAAIAFEAS
;
A
#
# COMPACT_ATOMS: atom_id res chain seq x y z
N MET A 1 32.27 10.42 -17.61
CA MET A 1 31.20 10.06 -18.57
C MET A 1 29.95 9.76 -17.78
N THR A 2 29.08 10.76 -17.61
CA THR A 2 27.81 10.64 -16.90
C THR A 2 26.73 10.23 -17.89
N ILE A 3 26.42 8.95 -17.93
CA ILE A 3 25.23 8.44 -18.60
C ILE A 3 24.54 7.47 -17.64
N SER A 4 23.96 8.01 -16.57
CA SER A 4 22.81 7.35 -15.98
C SER A 4 21.64 7.70 -16.88
N SER A 5 21.02 6.71 -17.51
CA SER A 5 19.63 6.87 -17.96
C SER A 5 18.84 7.47 -16.80
N PRO A 6 18.12 8.60 -16.96
CA PRO A 6 17.34 9.14 -15.87
C PRO A 6 16.24 8.12 -15.57
N ARG A 7 16.36 7.40 -14.45
CA ARG A 7 15.25 6.62 -13.95
C ARG A 7 14.14 7.61 -13.62
N THR A 8 12.96 7.40 -14.19
CA THR A 8 11.76 8.13 -13.78
C THR A 8 11.15 7.38 -12.60
N PRO A 9 10.95 8.03 -11.44
CA PRO A 9 10.27 7.41 -10.32
C PRO A 9 8.88 6.93 -10.71
N ARG A 10 8.53 5.72 -10.29
CA ARG A 10 7.17 5.20 -10.45
C ARG A 10 6.24 5.91 -9.45
N PRO A 11 4.97 6.19 -9.78
CA PRO A 11 3.98 6.56 -8.78
C PRO A 11 3.66 5.36 -7.90
N ILE A 12 3.25 5.60 -6.66
CA ILE A 12 2.57 4.60 -5.84
C ILE A 12 1.17 4.43 -6.42
N ASP A 13 0.82 3.20 -6.81
CA ASP A 13 -0.51 2.85 -7.34
C ASP A 13 -1.49 2.60 -6.19
N HIS A 14 -1.11 1.73 -5.24
CA HIS A 14 -1.89 1.48 -4.04
C HIS A 14 -1.09 0.80 -2.93
N LEU A 15 -1.74 0.74 -1.76
CA LEU A 15 -1.28 0.01 -0.59
C LEU A 15 -2.20 -1.19 -0.36
N VAL A 16 -1.65 -2.37 -0.08
CA VAL A 16 -2.43 -3.59 0.23
C VAL A 16 -2.46 -3.81 1.74
N LEU A 17 -3.66 -3.75 2.30
CA LEU A 17 -3.94 -3.84 3.72
C LEU A 17 -4.80 -5.10 3.98
N PRO A 18 -4.19 -6.26 4.28
CA PRO A 18 -4.95 -7.42 4.70
C PRO A 18 -5.92 -7.04 5.82
N THR A 19 -7.16 -7.50 5.72
CA THR A 19 -8.16 -7.45 6.77
C THR A 19 -8.74 -8.84 7.00
N ALA A 20 -9.22 -9.09 8.22
CA ALA A 20 -9.91 -10.32 8.56
C ALA A 20 -11.34 -10.33 7.98
N ASP A 21 -11.96 -9.15 7.89
CA ASP A 21 -13.37 -8.97 7.51
C ASP A 21 -13.55 -7.61 6.81
N LEU A 22 -14.25 -7.61 5.66
CA LEU A 22 -14.47 -6.39 4.87
C LEU A 22 -15.51 -5.45 5.49
N GLU A 23 -16.50 -5.98 6.22
CA GLU A 23 -17.51 -5.16 6.89
C GLU A 23 -16.92 -4.44 8.09
N VAL A 24 -16.06 -5.11 8.85
CA VAL A 24 -15.28 -4.48 9.94
C VAL A 24 -14.38 -3.38 9.38
N ALA A 25 -13.68 -3.66 8.27
CA ALA A 25 -12.84 -2.66 7.61
C ALA A 25 -13.64 -1.46 7.10
N ARG A 26 -14.76 -1.72 6.42
CA ARG A 26 -15.67 -0.68 5.92
C ARG A 26 -16.17 0.22 7.05
N ALA A 27 -16.73 -0.38 8.10
CA ALA A 27 -17.25 0.37 9.25
C ALA A 27 -16.15 1.22 9.91
N ARG A 28 -14.93 0.68 10.04
CA ARG A 28 -13.80 1.43 10.59
C ARG A 28 -13.40 2.60 9.70
N LEU A 29 -13.35 2.41 8.38
CA LEU A 29 -12.98 3.46 7.43
C LEU A 29 -14.03 4.57 7.36
N GLU A 30 -15.31 4.22 7.41
CA GLU A 30 -16.41 5.19 7.47
C GLU A 30 -16.36 6.02 8.75
N GLN A 31 -16.06 5.41 9.90
CA GLN A 31 -15.81 6.13 11.16
C GLN A 31 -14.58 7.06 11.09
N LEU A 32 -13.59 6.74 10.28
CA LEU A 32 -12.44 7.60 10.01
C LEU A 32 -12.76 8.71 9.00
N GLY A 33 -13.99 8.76 8.47
CA GLY A 33 -14.46 9.78 7.53
C GLY A 33 -14.12 9.50 6.07
N PHE A 34 -13.77 8.26 5.70
CA PHE A 34 -13.54 7.88 4.31
C PHE A 34 -14.84 7.50 3.60
N ILE A 35 -14.83 7.66 2.27
CA ILE A 35 -15.81 7.05 1.39
C ILE A 35 -15.21 5.74 0.90
N VAL A 36 -15.93 4.64 1.12
CA VAL A 36 -15.47 3.28 0.81
C VAL A 36 -16.20 2.75 -0.40
N ALA A 37 -15.46 2.39 -1.44
CA ALA A 37 -16.02 1.86 -2.68
C ALA A 37 -16.77 0.52 -2.48
N PRO A 38 -17.65 0.11 -3.41
CA PRO A 38 -18.27 -1.21 -3.40
C PRO A 38 -17.24 -2.36 -3.39
N VAL A 39 -17.66 -3.53 -2.91
CA VAL A 39 -16.80 -4.72 -2.86
C VAL A 39 -16.37 -5.13 -4.27
N GLY A 40 -15.05 -5.27 -4.47
CA GLY A 40 -14.46 -5.87 -5.65
C GLY A 40 -14.10 -7.33 -5.39
N LYS A 41 -14.28 -8.19 -6.41
CA LYS A 41 -13.92 -9.61 -6.33
C LYS A 41 -12.81 -9.92 -7.32
N HIS A 42 -11.81 -10.67 -6.86
CA HIS A 42 -10.73 -11.16 -7.71
C HIS A 42 -11.03 -12.57 -8.20
N PRO A 43 -10.59 -12.93 -9.43
CA PRO A 43 -10.83 -14.27 -9.97
C PRO A 43 -10.11 -15.37 -9.19
N PHE A 44 -9.13 -15.00 -8.36
CA PHE A 44 -8.35 -15.90 -7.50
C PHE A 44 -8.83 -15.95 -6.04
N GLY A 45 -10.09 -15.57 -5.79
CA GLY A 45 -10.78 -15.84 -4.53
C GLY A 45 -10.62 -14.79 -3.42
N THR A 46 -9.84 -13.73 -3.61
CA THR A 46 -9.83 -12.60 -2.68
C THR A 46 -10.90 -11.58 -3.05
N GLU A 47 -11.26 -10.73 -2.09
CA GLU A 47 -12.16 -9.59 -2.29
C GLU A 47 -11.63 -8.37 -1.56
N ASN A 48 -12.02 -7.18 -2.03
CA ASN A 48 -11.53 -5.93 -1.48
C ASN A 48 -12.59 -4.85 -1.33
N VAL A 49 -12.31 -3.90 -0.46
CA VAL A 49 -12.90 -2.56 -0.49
C VAL A 49 -11.77 -1.55 -0.67
N CYS A 50 -12.06 -0.45 -1.36
CA CYS A 50 -11.04 0.54 -1.71
C CYS A 50 -11.41 1.95 -1.23
N VAL A 51 -10.39 2.74 -0.91
CA VAL A 51 -10.47 4.18 -0.65
C VAL A 51 -9.61 4.89 -1.70
N PHE A 52 -10.21 5.77 -2.52
CA PHE A 52 -9.54 6.40 -3.66
C PHE A 52 -9.17 7.85 -3.38
N PHE A 53 -8.00 8.28 -3.84
CA PHE A 53 -7.53 9.66 -3.71
C PHE A 53 -7.44 10.36 -5.07
N GLY A 54 -7.20 11.68 -5.05
CA GLY A 54 -7.21 12.53 -6.25
C GLY A 54 -5.99 12.36 -7.16
N ASP A 55 -4.93 11.73 -6.68
CA ASP A 55 -3.68 11.45 -7.40
C ASP A 55 -3.62 10.04 -8.01
N ASP A 56 -4.79 9.42 -8.23
CA ASP A 56 -4.99 8.05 -8.72
C ASP A 56 -4.44 6.93 -7.81
N CYS A 57 -3.88 7.27 -6.65
CA CYS A 57 -3.51 6.33 -5.59
C CYS A 57 -4.76 5.87 -4.82
N PHE A 58 -4.72 4.65 -4.29
CA PHE A 58 -5.78 4.14 -3.42
C PHE A 58 -5.27 3.22 -2.31
N LEU A 59 -6.12 2.98 -1.31
CA LEU A 59 -5.92 1.95 -0.30
C LEU A 59 -6.76 0.75 -0.66
N GLU A 60 -6.17 -0.45 -0.67
CA GLU A 60 -6.87 -1.71 -0.90
C GLU A 60 -6.94 -2.50 0.41
N PHE A 61 -8.14 -2.63 0.97
CA PHE A 61 -8.38 -3.51 2.12
C PHE A 61 -8.80 -4.88 1.60
N LEU A 62 -7.97 -5.89 1.84
CA LEU A 62 -8.05 -7.19 1.18
C LEU A 62 -8.46 -8.31 2.15
N ALA A 63 -9.54 -9.02 1.85
CA ALA A 63 -9.98 -10.21 2.57
C ALA A 63 -9.94 -11.46 1.67
N VAL A 64 -9.98 -12.63 2.32
CA VAL A 64 -10.14 -13.92 1.65
C VAL A 64 -11.64 -14.20 1.50
N GLY A 65 -12.18 -14.06 0.29
CA GLY A 65 -13.60 -14.31 0.01
C GLY A 65 -13.94 -15.78 -0.31
N GLN A 66 -13.00 -16.50 -0.93
CA GLN A 66 -13.10 -17.92 -1.26
C GLN A 66 -11.78 -18.60 -0.92
N ARG A 67 -11.72 -19.27 0.23
CA ARG A 67 -10.50 -19.86 0.76
C ARG A 67 -9.95 -20.95 -0.14
N GLU A 68 -10.80 -21.86 -0.58
CA GLU A 68 -10.43 -23.00 -1.41
C GLU A 68 -9.84 -22.54 -2.74
N THR A 69 -10.46 -21.52 -3.37
CA THR A 69 -9.95 -20.88 -4.60
C THR A 69 -8.58 -20.25 -4.36
N CYS A 70 -8.40 -19.50 -3.27
CA CYS A 70 -7.10 -18.90 -2.95
C CYS A 70 -6.00 -19.96 -2.75
N GLU A 71 -6.32 -21.06 -2.07
CA GLU A 71 -5.39 -22.16 -1.81
C GLU A 71 -5.04 -22.92 -3.10
N GLU A 72 -6.01 -23.17 -3.97
CA GLU A 72 -5.79 -23.79 -5.27
C GLU A 72 -4.93 -22.90 -6.18
N GLU A 73 -5.26 -21.62 -6.28
CA GLU A 73 -4.51 -20.65 -7.08
C GLU A 73 -3.07 -20.49 -6.58
N ALA A 74 -2.86 -20.46 -5.25
CA ALA A 74 -1.53 -20.46 -4.67
C ALA A 74 -0.71 -21.69 -5.09
N ARG A 75 -1.31 -22.88 -5.08
CA ARG A 75 -0.66 -24.13 -5.56
C ARG A 75 -0.39 -24.10 -7.06
N ASN A 76 -1.23 -23.41 -7.84
CA ASN A 76 -1.08 -23.23 -9.28
C ASN A 76 -0.07 -22.13 -9.66
N GLY A 77 0.62 -21.52 -8.68
CA GLY A 77 1.69 -20.55 -8.91
C GLY A 77 1.24 -19.08 -8.85
N ASN A 78 0.01 -18.79 -8.41
CA ASN A 78 -0.42 -17.41 -8.21
C ASN A 78 0.32 -16.77 -7.02
N VAL A 79 1.36 -16.00 -7.33
CA VAL A 79 2.28 -15.38 -6.38
C VAL A 79 1.57 -14.46 -5.38
N PHE A 80 0.50 -13.77 -5.82
CA PHE A 80 -0.21 -12.81 -4.97
C PHE A 80 -0.87 -13.52 -3.79
N VAL A 81 -1.71 -14.54 -4.05
CA VAL A 81 -2.40 -15.27 -2.97
C VAL A 81 -1.46 -16.18 -2.18
N ALA A 82 -0.41 -16.73 -2.80
CA ALA A 82 0.61 -17.48 -2.08
C ALA A 82 1.34 -16.62 -1.03
N ARG A 83 1.66 -15.36 -1.38
CA ARG A 83 2.31 -14.42 -0.46
C ARG A 83 1.34 -13.84 0.56
N ASP A 84 0.09 -13.56 0.20
CA ASP A 84 -0.94 -13.18 1.17
C ASP A 84 -1.11 -14.24 2.26
N GLN A 85 -1.22 -15.53 1.88
CA GLN A 85 -1.29 -16.64 2.84
C GLN A 85 -0.05 -16.71 3.75
N ALA A 86 1.14 -16.62 3.17
CA ALA A 86 2.38 -16.66 3.94
C ALA A 86 2.54 -15.46 4.88
N TRP A 87 2.13 -14.27 4.45
CA TRP A 87 2.13 -13.06 5.27
C TRP A 87 1.13 -13.19 6.42
N ARG A 88 -0.10 -13.65 6.16
CA ARG A 88 -1.13 -13.84 7.19
C ARG A 88 -0.73 -14.87 8.24
N PHE A 89 -0.06 -15.95 7.82
CA PHE A 89 0.48 -16.95 8.73
C PHE A 89 1.46 -16.36 9.76
N ARG A 90 2.31 -15.40 9.35
CA ARG A 90 3.32 -14.80 10.24
C ARG A 90 2.81 -13.58 11.02
N ASN A 91 1.91 -12.80 10.43
CA ASN A 91 1.55 -11.47 10.95
C ASN A 91 0.10 -11.38 11.45
N GLY A 92 -0.72 -12.41 11.22
CA GLY A 92 -2.15 -12.41 11.50
C GLY A 92 -3.00 -11.94 10.31
N ASN A 93 -4.30 -11.77 10.53
CA ASN A 93 -5.24 -11.49 9.44
C ASN A 93 -5.36 -10.02 9.05
N GLU A 94 -4.76 -9.11 9.83
CA GLU A 94 -4.87 -7.68 9.63
C GLU A 94 -3.50 -7.01 9.62
N GLY A 95 -3.26 -6.13 8.65
CA GLY A 95 -2.02 -5.36 8.64
C GLY A 95 -1.77 -4.61 7.34
N PHE A 96 -0.50 -4.50 6.99
CA PHE A 96 -0.02 -3.82 5.78
C PHE A 96 1.03 -4.73 5.12
N SER A 97 0.65 -5.37 4.01
CA SER A 97 1.46 -6.45 3.42
C SER A 97 2.21 -6.04 2.17
N ALA A 98 1.69 -5.09 1.38
CA ALA A 98 2.33 -4.72 0.12
C ALA A 98 2.27 -3.24 -0.24
N LEU A 99 3.36 -2.75 -0.84
CA LEU A 99 3.46 -1.47 -1.52
C LEU A 99 3.49 -1.70 -3.03
N VAL A 100 2.57 -1.05 -3.75
CA VAL A 100 2.39 -1.26 -5.19
C VAL A 100 2.75 -0.01 -5.96
N MET A 101 3.56 -0.17 -7.00
CA MET A 101 3.99 0.92 -7.87
C MET A 101 3.24 0.87 -9.21
N GLY A 102 2.82 2.02 -9.73
CA GLY A 102 2.21 2.12 -11.05
C GLY A 102 3.25 2.01 -12.16
N THR A 103 2.89 1.35 -13.26
CA THR A 103 3.75 1.21 -14.44
C THR A 103 2.95 1.13 -15.73
N HIS A 104 3.64 1.36 -16.84
CA HIS A 104 3.14 1.11 -18.20
C HIS A 104 3.90 -0.01 -18.91
N ASP A 105 4.89 -0.63 -18.25
CA ASP A 105 5.70 -1.70 -18.81
C ASP A 105 6.04 -2.75 -17.74
N THR A 106 5.03 -3.52 -17.32
CA THR A 106 5.22 -4.59 -16.32
C THR A 106 6.20 -5.67 -16.83
N ILE A 107 6.31 -5.88 -18.13
CA ILE A 107 7.26 -6.84 -18.73
C ILE A 107 8.71 -6.37 -18.54
N GLY A 108 8.97 -5.08 -18.79
CA GLY A 108 10.26 -4.45 -18.52
C GLY A 108 10.61 -4.48 -17.03
N ASP A 109 9.64 -4.18 -16.17
CA ASP A 109 9.81 -4.23 -14.71
C ASP A 109 10.17 -5.63 -14.22
N HIS A 110 9.45 -6.65 -14.68
CA HIS A 110 9.76 -8.04 -14.35
C HIS A 110 11.19 -8.43 -14.76
N LYS A 111 11.62 -8.08 -15.98
CA LYS A 111 13.00 -8.33 -16.44
C LYS A 111 14.02 -7.61 -15.56
N ALA A 112 13.73 -6.38 -15.13
CA ALA A 112 14.59 -5.64 -14.21
C ALA A 112 14.68 -6.32 -12.84
N PHE A 113 13.56 -6.78 -12.29
CA PHE A 113 13.52 -7.51 -11.02
C PHE A 113 14.27 -8.84 -11.08
N VAL A 114 14.14 -9.60 -12.17
CA VAL A 114 14.93 -10.82 -12.40
C VAL A 114 16.42 -10.51 -12.45
N LYS A 115 16.81 -9.49 -13.23
CA LYS A 115 18.21 -9.07 -13.36
C LYS A 115 18.81 -8.59 -12.02
N ALA A 116 18.01 -7.95 -11.19
CA ALA A 116 18.40 -7.48 -9.86
C ALA A 116 18.36 -8.58 -8.79
N GLY A 117 17.88 -9.79 -9.12
CA GLY A 117 17.78 -10.90 -8.17
C GLY A 117 16.67 -10.72 -7.12
N ILE A 118 15.69 -9.85 -7.37
CA ILE A 118 14.60 -9.53 -6.44
C ILE A 118 13.22 -9.96 -6.96
N SER A 119 13.14 -10.62 -8.13
CA SER A 119 11.87 -11.14 -8.64
C SER A 119 11.26 -12.14 -7.64
N ALA A 120 9.97 -11.99 -7.37
CA ALA A 120 9.24 -12.86 -6.44
C ALA A 120 8.39 -13.93 -7.14
N GLY A 121 8.50 -14.08 -8.46
CA GLY A 121 7.78 -15.05 -9.26
C GLY A 121 7.30 -14.51 -10.61
N ASP A 122 6.46 -15.29 -11.27
CA ASP A 122 5.96 -15.00 -12.62
C ASP A 122 5.00 -13.82 -12.66
N ILE A 123 4.87 -13.20 -13.84
CA ILE A 123 3.89 -12.14 -14.09
C ILE A 123 2.48 -12.70 -13.93
N LEU A 124 1.63 -11.99 -13.15
CA LEU A 124 0.21 -12.31 -13.05
C LEU A 124 -0.60 -11.40 -13.98
N ASN A 125 -1.40 -12.00 -14.86
CA ASN A 125 -2.40 -11.28 -15.66
C ASN A 125 -3.78 -11.68 -15.14
N PHE A 126 -4.66 -10.72 -14.91
CA PHE A 126 -6.04 -11.00 -14.54
C PHE A 126 -6.98 -9.91 -15.01
N SER A 127 -8.27 -10.24 -15.06
CA SER A 127 -9.32 -9.28 -15.29
C SER A 127 -10.48 -9.53 -14.33
N ARG A 128 -11.27 -8.49 -14.10
CA ARG A 128 -12.49 -8.57 -13.31
C ARG A 128 -13.62 -7.78 -13.96
N PRO A 129 -14.87 -8.27 -13.88
CA PRO A 129 -16.01 -7.50 -14.33
C PRO A 129 -16.10 -6.21 -13.51
N PHE A 130 -16.49 -5.15 -14.18
CA PHE A 130 -16.64 -3.83 -13.63
C PHE A 130 -18.00 -3.29 -14.07
N VAL A 131 -18.81 -2.79 -13.13
CA VAL A 131 -20.09 -2.15 -13.46
C VAL A 131 -19.92 -0.65 -13.33
N THR A 132 -20.16 0.07 -14.41
CA THR A 132 -20.12 1.53 -14.44
C THR A 132 -21.31 2.13 -13.69
N PRO A 133 -21.25 3.41 -13.27
CA PRO A 133 -22.38 4.08 -12.61
C PRO A 133 -23.67 4.11 -13.45
N ASP A 134 -23.58 4.05 -14.79
CA ASP A 134 -24.73 3.92 -15.70
C ASP A 134 -25.22 2.46 -15.88
N GLY A 135 -24.70 1.52 -15.09
CA GLY A 135 -25.13 0.12 -15.06
C GLY A 135 -24.57 -0.77 -16.17
N LYS A 136 -23.61 -0.28 -16.97
CA LYS A 136 -22.98 -1.08 -18.03
C LYS A 136 -21.88 -1.98 -17.45
N SER A 137 -21.82 -3.21 -17.96
CA SER A 137 -20.73 -4.13 -17.67
C SER A 137 -19.54 -3.82 -18.59
N ASP A 138 -18.37 -3.68 -18.00
CA ASP A 138 -17.06 -3.55 -18.64
C ASP A 138 -16.08 -4.51 -17.95
N VAL A 139 -14.84 -4.61 -18.43
CA VAL A 139 -13.82 -5.51 -17.90
C VAL A 139 -12.57 -4.71 -17.57
N ALA A 140 -12.21 -4.63 -16.28
CA ALA A 140 -10.93 -4.07 -15.86
C ALA A 140 -9.83 -5.13 -15.97
N GLY A 141 -8.73 -4.82 -16.64
CA GLY A 141 -7.60 -5.74 -16.88
C GLY A 141 -6.31 -5.22 -16.25
N PHE A 142 -5.56 -6.12 -15.63
CA PHE A 142 -4.36 -5.80 -14.87
C PHE A 142 -3.22 -6.78 -15.16
N ARG A 143 -1.99 -6.29 -15.08
CA ARG A 143 -0.77 -7.09 -15.17
C ARG A 143 0.21 -6.70 -14.08
N LEU A 144 0.68 -7.68 -13.30
CA LEU A 144 1.53 -7.47 -12.14
C LEU A 144 2.91 -8.11 -12.30
N ALA A 145 3.97 -7.40 -11.90
CA ALA A 145 5.33 -7.96 -11.76
C ALA A 145 5.76 -7.87 -10.30
N PHE A 146 6.16 -9.00 -9.73
CA PHE A 146 6.40 -9.11 -8.30
C PHE A 146 7.88 -8.98 -7.92
N ALA A 147 8.13 -8.28 -6.81
CA ALA A 147 9.43 -8.12 -6.20
C ALA A 147 9.39 -8.41 -4.68
N ALA A 148 10.42 -9.08 -4.17
CA ALA A 148 10.58 -9.37 -2.75
C ALA A 148 12.05 -9.60 -2.43
N ASP A 149 12.44 -9.33 -1.19
CA ASP A 149 13.76 -9.67 -0.66
C ASP A 149 13.62 -10.82 0.33
N LEU A 150 14.44 -11.86 0.22
CA LEU A 150 14.41 -13.02 1.13
C LEU A 150 14.66 -12.62 2.59
N ARG A 151 15.36 -11.50 2.82
CA ARG A 151 15.64 -10.93 4.15
C ARG A 151 14.43 -10.17 4.73
N ALA A 152 13.41 -9.90 3.93
CA ALA A 152 12.22 -9.14 4.32
C ALA A 152 10.93 -9.87 3.87
N PRO A 153 10.63 -11.05 4.42
CA PRO A 153 9.49 -11.85 3.97
C PRO A 153 8.13 -11.17 4.19
N ASP A 154 8.06 -10.18 5.09
CA ASP A 154 6.83 -9.48 5.49
C ASP A 154 6.59 -8.16 4.73
N ALA A 155 7.47 -7.80 3.79
CA ALA A 155 7.27 -6.68 2.88
C ALA A 155 7.20 -7.19 1.44
N PHE A 156 6.02 -7.04 0.83
CA PHE A 156 5.79 -7.41 -0.55
C PHE A 156 5.74 -6.18 -1.45
N PHE A 157 6.32 -6.28 -2.64
CA PHE A 157 6.32 -5.20 -3.61
C PHE A 157 5.90 -5.72 -4.96
N PHE A 158 5.20 -4.90 -5.74
CA PHE A 158 4.96 -5.21 -7.14
C PHE A 158 4.65 -3.97 -7.95
N THR A 159 4.82 -4.08 -9.26
CA THR A 159 4.31 -3.07 -10.19
C THR A 159 2.98 -3.51 -10.78
N CYS A 160 2.10 -2.54 -11.04
CA CYS A 160 0.76 -2.75 -11.59
C CYS A 160 0.60 -1.94 -12.87
N GLU A 161 0.37 -2.63 -13.98
CA GLU A 161 -0.06 -2.05 -15.25
C GLU A 161 -1.56 -2.26 -15.41
N ARG A 162 -2.30 -1.16 -15.53
CA ARG A 162 -3.76 -1.18 -15.77
C ARG A 162 -4.02 -1.34 -17.27
N VAL A 163 -3.91 -2.57 -17.77
CA VAL A 163 -4.01 -2.95 -19.20
C VAL A 163 -5.34 -2.53 -19.84
N ASN A 164 -6.45 -2.63 -19.10
CA ASN A 164 -7.73 -2.05 -19.51
C ASN A 164 -8.37 -1.34 -18.32
N THR A 165 -8.55 -0.03 -18.44
CA THR A 165 -9.19 0.78 -17.39
C THR A 165 -10.49 1.37 -17.94
N PRO A 166 -11.65 0.88 -17.47
CA PRO A 166 -12.93 1.53 -17.78
C PRO A 166 -12.87 3.01 -17.40
N LYS A 167 -13.30 3.88 -18.31
CA LYS A 167 -13.40 5.33 -18.03
C LYS A 167 -14.56 5.57 -17.09
N VAL A 168 -14.25 5.69 -15.80
CA VAL A 168 -15.24 5.84 -14.74
C VAL A 168 -14.93 7.11 -13.98
N ASP A 169 -15.94 7.95 -13.84
CA ASP A 169 -15.87 9.07 -12.91
C ASP A 169 -15.88 8.53 -11.47
N ARG A 170 -14.73 8.67 -10.79
CA ARG A 170 -14.54 8.29 -9.38
C ARG A 170 -14.58 9.50 -8.44
N THR A 171 -14.93 10.69 -8.94
CA THR A 171 -14.87 11.93 -8.15
C THR A 171 -15.67 11.83 -6.86
N SER A 172 -16.85 11.20 -6.90
CA SER A 172 -17.67 10.99 -5.69
C SER A 172 -17.00 10.09 -4.65
N LEU A 173 -16.15 9.15 -5.06
CA LEU A 173 -15.41 8.25 -4.17
C LEU A 173 -14.17 8.90 -3.53
N GLN A 174 -13.80 10.10 -3.97
CA GLN A 174 -12.63 10.86 -3.47
C GLN A 174 -13.01 11.99 -2.50
N MET A 175 -14.31 12.24 -2.28
CA MET A 175 -14.82 13.36 -1.49
C MET A 175 -15.00 13.00 -0.01
N HIS A 176 -13.90 12.60 0.64
CA HIS A 176 -13.91 12.13 2.03
C HIS A 176 -14.30 13.23 3.04
N GLN A 177 -15.05 12.85 4.07
CA GLN A 177 -15.44 13.75 5.17
C GLN A 177 -14.23 14.20 5.99
N ASN A 178 -13.23 13.34 6.14
CA ASN A 178 -11.95 13.69 6.76
C ASN A 178 -11.07 14.58 5.86
N GLY A 179 -11.50 14.90 4.64
CA GLY A 179 -10.78 15.79 3.74
C GLY A 179 -9.44 15.25 3.23
N ALA A 180 -9.18 13.94 3.34
CA ALA A 180 -8.00 13.31 2.74
C ALA A 180 -8.02 13.47 1.21
N VAL A 181 -6.88 13.82 0.63
CA VAL A 181 -6.76 14.13 -0.81
C VAL A 181 -5.68 13.35 -1.54
N ALA A 182 -4.62 12.94 -0.85
CA ALA A 182 -3.48 12.24 -1.45
C ALA A 182 -2.67 11.47 -0.39
N LEU A 183 -1.92 10.47 -0.86
CA LEU A 183 -0.88 9.81 -0.08
C LEU A 183 0.38 10.69 -0.07
N ARG A 184 0.93 10.95 1.12
CA ARG A 184 2.14 11.78 1.30
C ARG A 184 3.38 10.94 1.55
N ASP A 185 3.32 9.99 2.48
CA ASP A 185 4.43 9.11 2.83
C ASP A 185 3.92 7.68 3.06
N VAL A 186 4.72 6.69 2.65
CA VAL A 186 4.62 5.29 3.09
C VAL A 186 5.78 5.00 4.01
N ILE A 187 5.49 4.51 5.22
CA ILE A 187 6.48 4.31 6.26
C ILE A 187 6.72 2.82 6.46
N LEU A 188 7.95 2.41 6.20
CA LEU A 188 8.48 1.10 6.53
C LEU A 188 9.40 1.22 7.74
N SER A 189 9.67 0.10 8.38
CA SER A 189 10.69 -0.01 9.42
C SER A 189 11.77 -1.01 9.08
N GLU A 190 12.99 -0.73 9.50
CA GLU A 190 14.12 -1.66 9.48
C GLU A 190 15.20 -1.18 10.47
N VAL A 191 15.95 -2.10 11.10
CA VAL A 191 17.01 -1.74 12.06
C VAL A 191 18.14 -0.95 11.38
N ASN A 192 18.57 -1.37 10.18
CA ASN A 192 19.58 -0.72 9.34
C ASN A 192 19.00 -0.44 7.93
N PRO A 193 18.17 0.60 7.76
CA PRO A 193 17.41 0.86 6.54
C PRO A 193 18.21 0.76 5.22
N THR A 194 19.46 1.23 5.22
CA THR A 194 20.32 1.24 4.03
C THR A 194 20.67 -0.15 3.49
N ASP A 195 20.53 -1.23 4.28
CA ASP A 195 20.72 -2.61 3.82
C ASP A 195 19.71 -3.03 2.72
N PHE A 196 18.62 -2.26 2.58
CA PHE A 196 17.56 -2.44 1.59
C PHE A 196 17.49 -1.31 0.55
N GLN A 197 18.51 -0.44 0.50
CA GLN A 197 18.56 0.67 -0.44
C GLN A 197 18.41 0.19 -1.90
N TYR A 198 19.26 -0.75 -2.34
CA TYR A 198 19.28 -1.16 -3.75
C TYR A 198 17.97 -1.82 -4.21
N PRO A 199 17.37 -2.79 -3.47
CA PRO A 199 16.04 -3.30 -3.82
C PRO A 199 14.99 -2.19 -3.97
N LEU A 200 14.92 -1.25 -3.04
CA LEU A 200 13.95 -0.15 -3.09
C LEU A 200 14.21 0.80 -4.26
N GLN A 201 15.47 1.08 -4.60
CA GLN A 201 15.81 1.86 -5.79
C GLN A 201 15.33 1.20 -7.10
N GLU A 202 15.37 -0.13 -7.19
CA GLU A 202 14.85 -0.88 -8.34
C GLU A 202 13.32 -0.87 -8.39
N ILE A 203 12.66 -1.07 -7.24
CA ILE A 203 11.19 -1.10 -7.12
C ILE A 203 10.57 0.28 -7.40
N ILE A 204 11.17 1.34 -6.86
CA ILE A 204 10.66 2.71 -6.99
C ILE A 204 11.10 3.37 -8.30
N SER A 205 12.13 2.82 -8.97
CA SER A 205 12.80 3.47 -10.12
C SER A 205 13.35 4.84 -9.74
N GLN A 206 14.01 4.92 -8.59
CA GLN A 206 14.64 6.14 -8.05
C GLN A 206 16.05 5.78 -7.57
N ARG A 207 17.05 6.61 -7.90
CA ARG A 207 18.44 6.42 -7.44
C ARG A 207 18.80 7.38 -6.29
N ASP A 208 18.14 8.52 -6.21
CA ASP A 208 18.38 9.49 -5.16
C ASP A 208 17.78 8.99 -3.84
N VAL A 209 18.64 8.89 -2.82
CA VAL A 209 18.32 8.40 -1.49
C VAL A 209 18.83 9.42 -0.49
N ASN A 210 17.94 9.88 0.38
CA ASN A 210 18.31 10.74 1.50
C ASN A 210 18.47 9.87 2.74
N ALA A 211 19.70 9.58 3.16
CA ALA A 211 19.97 8.85 4.39
C ALA A 211 20.25 9.81 5.55
N HIS A 212 19.68 9.52 6.72
CA HIS A 212 19.79 10.35 7.92
C HIS A 212 19.79 9.46 9.18
N SER A 213 20.03 10.07 10.35
CA SER A 213 20.19 9.32 11.61
C SER A 213 18.98 8.47 12.02
N PHE A 214 17.80 8.75 11.46
CA PHE A 214 16.57 8.02 11.79
C PHE A 214 16.13 7.06 10.68
N GLY A 215 16.77 7.05 9.51
CA GLY A 215 16.33 6.22 8.41
C GLY A 215 16.84 6.65 7.03
N MET A 216 16.08 6.29 6.00
CA MET A 216 16.30 6.76 4.64
C MET A 216 14.98 7.04 3.92
N ASP A 217 15.02 7.99 2.99
CA ASP A 217 13.88 8.37 2.15
C ASP A 217 14.19 8.16 0.66
N LEU A 218 13.18 7.70 -0.08
CA LEU A 218 13.16 7.65 -1.53
C LEU A 218 11.90 8.35 -2.04
N ARG A 219 12.04 9.19 -3.08
CA ARG A 219 10.91 9.90 -3.69
C ARG A 219 10.31 9.09 -4.83
N ALA A 220 9.08 8.60 -4.65
CA ALA A 220 8.21 8.14 -5.74
C ALA A 220 7.58 9.35 -6.46
N ALA A 221 6.89 9.12 -7.57
CA ALA A 221 6.35 10.24 -8.37
C ALA A 221 5.32 11.10 -7.61
N ASN A 222 4.48 10.49 -6.77
CA ASN A 222 3.41 11.14 -6.01
C ASN A 222 3.65 11.23 -4.49
N ALA A 223 4.42 10.31 -3.90
CA ALA A 223 4.64 10.23 -2.44
C ALA A 223 6.10 9.91 -2.09
N ASN A 224 6.47 10.00 -0.80
CA ASN A 224 7.74 9.46 -0.33
C ASN A 224 7.58 8.01 0.16
N VAL A 225 8.66 7.26 0.09
CA VAL A 225 8.83 5.98 0.76
C VAL A 225 9.96 6.15 1.77
N THR A 226 9.61 6.11 3.05
CA THR A 226 10.54 6.33 4.17
C THR A 226 10.71 5.02 4.92
N VAL A 227 11.96 4.61 5.11
CA VAL A 227 12.32 3.45 5.93
C VAL A 227 12.97 3.96 7.21
N LEU A 228 12.27 3.83 8.33
CA LEU A 228 12.72 4.30 9.64
C LEU A 228 13.39 3.20 10.45
N THR A 229 14.39 3.60 11.24
CA THR A 229 14.87 2.81 12.37
C THR A 229 13.78 2.65 13.43
N PRO A 230 13.85 1.63 14.32
CA PRO A 230 12.94 1.53 15.47
C PRO A 230 12.87 2.80 16.32
N GLN A 231 14.01 3.48 16.48
CA GLN A 231 14.04 4.77 17.18
C GLN A 231 13.28 5.86 16.42
N GLY A 232 13.51 5.99 15.11
CA GLY A 232 12.80 6.95 14.27
C GLY A 232 11.29 6.70 14.26
N LEU A 233 10.87 5.44 14.16
CA LEU A 233 9.47 5.04 14.15
C LEU A 233 8.76 5.44 15.46
N ARG A 234 9.37 5.16 16.61
CA ARG A 234 8.88 5.58 17.92
C ARG A 234 8.84 7.10 18.08
N SER A 235 9.90 7.79 17.66
CA SER A 235 9.99 9.26 17.81
C SER A 235 8.92 9.96 16.97
N PHE A 236 8.79 9.59 15.70
CA PHE A 236 7.91 10.29 14.76
C PHE A 236 6.46 9.79 14.78
N LEU A 237 6.23 8.53 15.11
CA LEU A 237 4.89 7.92 15.04
C LEU A 237 4.40 7.32 16.37
N GLY A 238 5.23 7.24 17.40
CA GLY A 238 4.85 6.56 18.65
C GLY A 238 4.66 5.05 18.49
N ILE A 239 5.15 4.46 17.38
CA ILE A 239 5.01 3.04 17.10
C ILE A 239 6.26 2.31 17.58
N GLU A 240 6.03 1.30 18.41
CA GLU A 240 7.05 0.42 18.96
C GLU A 240 7.19 -0.85 18.11
N VAL A 241 8.43 -1.19 17.74
CA VAL A 241 8.75 -2.40 16.96
C VAL A 241 9.99 -3.08 17.54
N SER A 242 10.19 -4.34 17.16
CA SER A 242 11.39 -5.09 17.54
C SER A 242 12.66 -4.38 17.09
N GLU A 243 13.65 -4.29 17.97
CA GLU A 243 14.96 -3.71 17.69
C GLU A 243 15.98 -4.76 17.23
N THR A 244 15.63 -6.04 17.31
CA THR A 244 16.52 -7.16 17.00
C THR A 244 16.09 -7.95 15.77
N GLU A 245 14.82 -7.89 15.40
CA GLU A 245 14.33 -8.52 14.17
C GLU A 245 14.70 -7.67 12.95
N ARG A 246 15.36 -8.31 11.98
CA ARG A 246 15.75 -7.69 10.71
C ARG A 246 14.69 -7.95 9.65
N GLY A 247 14.64 -7.06 8.65
CA GLY A 247 13.74 -7.17 7.50
C GLY A 247 12.75 -6.02 7.44
N LEU A 248 12.47 -5.56 6.21
CA LEU A 248 11.48 -4.51 5.98
C LEU A 248 10.10 -4.96 6.45
N ARG A 249 9.39 -4.03 7.11
CA ARG A 249 7.97 -4.17 7.46
C ARG A 249 7.25 -2.87 7.12
N LEU A 250 6.06 -2.94 6.51
CA LEU A 250 5.22 -1.77 6.27
C LEU A 250 4.45 -1.45 7.55
N GLN A 251 4.54 -0.20 8.03
CA GLN A 251 4.08 0.17 9.37
C GLN A 251 2.92 1.17 9.35
N ALA A 252 3.04 2.19 8.52
CA ALA A 252 2.12 3.32 8.51
C ALA A 252 2.10 4.00 7.15
N PHE A 253 1.12 4.86 6.95
CA PHE A 253 1.10 5.81 5.85
C PHE A 253 0.57 7.17 6.32
N VAL A 254 0.99 8.22 5.61
CA VAL A 254 0.63 9.60 5.89
C VAL A 254 -0.28 10.09 4.78
N LEU A 255 -1.44 10.62 5.13
CA LEU A 255 -2.38 11.21 4.19
C LEU A 255 -2.34 12.73 4.31
N ALA A 256 -2.24 13.40 3.16
CA ALA A 256 -2.47 14.83 3.06
C ALA A 256 -3.98 15.12 3.21
N VAL A 257 -4.34 16.06 4.07
CA VAL A 257 -5.72 16.49 4.33
C VAL A 257 -5.87 17.99 4.14
N ARG A 258 -7.06 18.42 3.70
CA ARG A 258 -7.36 19.85 3.46
C ARG A 258 -7.36 20.69 4.74
N ASP A 259 -7.80 20.10 5.85
CA ASP A 259 -7.91 20.78 7.14
C ASP A 259 -7.68 19.78 8.27
N LEU A 260 -6.53 19.89 8.93
CA LEU A 260 -6.16 19.00 10.03
C LEU A 260 -7.04 19.20 11.28
N ALA A 261 -7.54 20.42 11.52
CA ALA A 261 -8.43 20.69 12.65
C ALA A 261 -9.82 20.08 12.43
N ALA A 262 -10.29 20.05 11.18
CA ALA A 262 -11.50 19.33 10.81
C ALA A 262 -11.36 17.81 11.04
N VAL A 263 -10.20 17.23 10.69
CA VAL A 263 -9.90 15.82 11.01
C VAL A 263 -9.92 15.57 12.51
N GLU A 264 -9.26 16.42 13.30
CA GLU A 264 -9.24 16.30 14.76
C GLU A 264 -10.66 16.31 15.36
N THR A 265 -11.50 17.23 14.87
CA THR A 265 -12.90 17.36 15.30
C THR A 265 -13.70 16.11 14.94
N LEU A 266 -13.53 15.57 13.73
CA LEU A 266 -14.17 14.34 13.29
C LEU A 266 -13.76 13.15 14.16
N LEU A 267 -12.45 12.96 14.37
CA LEU A 267 -11.94 11.85 15.17
C LEU A 267 -12.45 11.92 16.62
N THR A 268 -12.45 13.12 17.21
CA THR A 268 -12.99 13.35 18.56
C THR A 268 -14.48 13.03 18.62
N SER A 269 -15.27 13.52 17.66
CA SER A 269 -16.73 13.30 17.62
C SER A 269 -17.09 11.82 17.44
N ASN A 270 -16.26 11.08 16.70
CA ASN A 270 -16.43 9.66 16.46
C ASN A 270 -15.77 8.78 17.56
N ASN A 271 -15.24 9.38 18.64
CA ASN A 271 -14.53 8.71 19.73
C ASN A 271 -13.35 7.84 19.25
N ILE A 272 -12.65 8.30 18.21
CA ILE A 272 -11.47 7.61 17.67
C ILE A 272 -10.24 8.11 18.43
N PRO A 273 -9.50 7.24 19.15
CA PRO A 273 -8.26 7.64 19.79
C PRO A 273 -7.23 8.06 18.75
N PHE A 274 -6.58 9.20 18.98
CA PHE A 274 -5.47 9.69 18.18
C PHE A 274 -4.42 10.34 19.06
N GLU A 275 -3.20 10.42 18.53
CA GLU A 275 -2.08 11.10 19.16
C GLU A 275 -1.64 12.29 18.31
N LYS A 276 -1.30 13.41 18.95
CA LYS A 276 -0.66 14.55 18.28
C LYS A 276 0.85 14.39 18.37
N ARG A 277 1.53 14.33 17.22
CA ARG A 277 3.01 14.34 17.16
C ARG A 277 3.49 15.26 16.04
N GLY A 278 4.22 16.30 16.41
CA GLY A 278 4.66 17.33 15.46
C GLY A 278 3.45 17.96 14.75
N SER A 279 3.48 17.96 13.41
CA SER A 279 2.40 18.45 12.53
C SER A 279 1.33 17.39 12.20
N ARG A 280 1.32 16.25 12.90
CA ARG A 280 0.50 15.08 12.52
C ARG A 280 -0.51 14.68 13.61
N LEU A 281 -1.67 14.21 13.15
CA LEU A 281 -2.61 13.41 13.94
C LEU A 281 -2.41 11.94 13.59
N ILE A 282 -2.10 11.09 14.56
CA ILE A 282 -1.80 9.68 14.34
C ILE A 282 -2.92 8.85 14.95
N VAL A 283 -3.61 8.09 14.10
CA VAL A 283 -4.53 7.03 14.52
C VAL A 283 -3.78 5.71 14.46
N HIS A 284 -3.50 5.14 15.64
CA HIS A 284 -2.82 3.86 15.75
C HIS A 284 -3.68 2.71 15.20
N LYS A 285 -3.03 1.58 14.89
CA LYS A 285 -3.71 0.40 14.33
C LYS A 285 -4.89 -0.05 15.20
N ALA A 286 -5.99 -0.38 14.54
CA ALA A 286 -7.20 -0.92 15.14
C ALA A 286 -7.81 -1.96 14.18
N PRO A 287 -8.70 -2.86 14.66
CA PRO A 287 -9.40 -3.80 13.79
C PRO A 287 -10.04 -3.11 12.58
N GLY A 288 -9.90 -3.71 11.40
CA GLY A 288 -10.37 -3.15 10.12
C GLY A 288 -9.55 -1.99 9.53
N GLN A 289 -8.48 -1.53 10.21
CA GLN A 289 -7.65 -0.40 9.74
C GLN A 289 -6.34 -0.85 9.07
N GLY A 290 -5.83 -2.04 9.43
CA GLY A 290 -4.59 -2.60 8.92
C GLY A 290 -3.31 -1.91 9.43
N ALA A 291 -3.15 -0.62 9.19
CA ALA A 291 -1.93 0.14 9.55
C ALA A 291 -2.25 1.32 10.47
N ALA A 292 -1.20 1.94 11.04
CA ALA A 292 -1.34 3.28 11.60
C ALA A 292 -1.53 4.30 10.47
N ILE A 293 -2.44 5.24 10.66
CA ILE A 293 -2.77 6.30 9.71
C ILE A 293 -2.38 7.63 10.34
N ALA A 294 -1.48 8.36 9.69
CA ALA A 294 -1.16 9.73 10.05
C ALA A 294 -1.85 10.70 9.10
N PHE A 295 -2.43 11.76 9.63
CA PHE A 295 -2.98 12.87 8.85
C PHE A 295 -2.08 14.10 9.00
N GLU A 296 -1.83 14.78 7.90
CA GLU A 296 -1.02 15.99 7.85
C GLU A 296 -1.64 17.01 6.90
N ALA A 297 -1.60 18.30 7.24
CA ALA A 297 -2.11 19.33 6.35
C ALA A 297 -1.36 19.32 5.00
N SER A 298 -2.12 19.47 3.90
CA SER A 298 -1.59 19.59 2.53
C SER A 298 -0.78 20.86 2.33
#